data_AF-A0A8T5KG84-F1
#
_entry.id   AF-A0A8T5KG84-F1
#
_cell.length_a   1.000
_cell.length_b   1.000
_cell.length_c   1.000
_cell.angle_alpha   90.00
_cell.angle_beta   90.00
_cell.angle_gamma   90.00
#
_symmetry.space_group_name_H-M   'P 1'
#
loop_
_entity.id
_entity.type
_entity.pdbx_description
1 polymer ?
#
loop_
_entity_poly.entity_id
_entity_poly.type
_entity_poly.pdbx_seq_one_letter_code
_entity_poly.pdbx_strand_id
1 'polypeptide(L)'
;MANREITLPVFGIVVTLIPGPGGILIHSGGSISSDLEEECECGQMDRGYCSDCGYNDAMLGIEALILGHACAGIDITTLAYIEGIESAVQGAANNR
;
A
#
# COMPACT_ATOMS: atom_id res chain seq x y z
N MET A 1 -1.22 5.97 -24.06
CA MET A 1 -2.27 5.92 -23.02
C MET A 1 -1.69 6.58 -21.78
N ALA A 2 -2.44 7.45 -21.09
CA ALA A 2 -1.93 8.16 -19.92
C ALA A 2 -2.00 7.27 -18.68
N ASN A 3 -1.09 7.49 -17.73
CA ASN A 3 -1.14 6.84 -16.42
C ASN A 3 -2.40 7.29 -15.67
N ARG A 4 -2.98 6.39 -14.88
CA ARG A 4 -4.11 6.70 -14.01
C ARG A 4 -3.61 6.86 -12.59
N GLU A 5 -3.96 7.96 -11.95
CA GLU A 5 -3.65 8.22 -10.55
C GLU A 5 -4.91 8.05 -9.69
N ILE A 6 -4.75 7.43 -8.53
CA ILE A 6 -5.79 7.23 -7.53
C ILE A 6 -5.24 7.69 -6.19
N THR A 7 -5.94 8.60 -5.54
CA THR A 7 -5.60 9.09 -4.20
C THR A 7 -6.65 8.59 -3.22
N LEU A 8 -6.21 7.91 -2.16
CA LEU A 8 -7.09 7.52 -1.07
C LEU A 8 -7.15 8.65 -0.03
N PRO A 9 -8.27 8.81 0.70
CA PRO A 9 -8.42 9.87 1.68
C PRO A 9 -7.66 9.60 3.01
N VAL A 10 -6.90 8.51 3.09
CA VAL A 10 -6.22 8.02 4.30
C VAL A 10 -4.76 7.73 4.02
N PHE A 11 -3.91 7.97 5.04
CA PHE A 11 -2.49 7.59 5.06
C PHE A 11 -1.64 8.10 3.89
N GLY A 12 -2.06 9.19 3.24
CA GLY A 12 -1.33 9.76 2.10
C GLY A 12 -1.18 8.81 0.90
N ILE A 13 -2.01 7.76 0.81
CA ILE A 13 -1.83 6.72 -0.21
C ILE A 13 -2.15 7.27 -1.60
N VAL A 14 -1.17 7.18 -2.49
CA VAL A 14 -1.27 7.50 -3.92
C VAL A 14 -0.84 6.30 -4.73
N VAL A 15 -1.72 5.84 -5.63
CA VAL A 15 -1.47 4.74 -6.55
C VAL A 15 -1.42 5.27 -7.97
N THR A 16 -0.32 5.03 -8.66
CA THR A 16 -0.16 5.33 -10.09
C THR A 16 -0.18 4.03 -10.87
N LEU A 17 -1.14 3.88 -11.78
CA LEU A 17 -1.33 2.69 -12.60
C LEU A 17 -0.84 2.90 -14.03
N ILE A 18 -0.11 1.90 -14.53
CA ILE A 18 0.40 1.87 -15.90
C ILE A 18 -0.59 1.04 -16.75
N PRO A 19 -1.13 1.58 -17.85
CA PRO A 19 -2.09 0.87 -18.70
C PRO A 19 -1.50 -0.44 -19.24
N GLY A 20 -2.21 -1.55 -19.03
CA GLY A 20 -1.83 -2.85 -19.53
C GLY A 20 -2.39 -3.16 -20.94
N PRO A 21 -1.91 -4.23 -21.59
CA PRO A 21 -2.40 -4.65 -22.91
C PRO A 21 -3.88 -5.06 -22.92
N GLY A 22 -4.49 -5.30 -21.75
CA GLY A 22 -5.92 -5.61 -21.57
C GLY A 22 -6.85 -4.38 -21.52
N GLY A 23 -6.33 -3.16 -21.70
CA GLY A 23 -7.11 -1.92 -21.64
C GLY A 23 -7.31 -1.36 -20.23
N ILE A 24 -8.34 -0.54 -20.02
CA ILE A 24 -8.59 0.22 -18.76
C ILE A 24 -8.81 -0.66 -17.51
N LEU A 25 -9.16 -1.94 -17.70
CA LEU A 25 -9.58 -2.82 -16.60
C LEU A 25 -8.42 -3.63 -16.00
N ILE A 26 -7.30 -3.79 -16.72
CA ILE A 26 -6.17 -4.61 -16.29
C ILE A 26 -4.89 -3.82 -16.52
N HIS A 27 -4.19 -3.49 -15.43
CA HIS A 27 -2.96 -2.72 -15.50
C HIS A 27 -1.76 -3.66 -15.45
N SER A 28 -0.73 -3.39 -16.25
CA SER A 28 0.49 -4.21 -16.27
C SER A 28 1.40 -4.00 -15.06
N GLY A 29 1.06 -3.01 -14.22
CA GLY A 29 1.79 -2.65 -13.02
C GLY A 29 1.45 -1.22 -12.59
N GLY A 30 2.25 -0.71 -11.68
CA GLY A 30 2.12 0.63 -11.15
C GLY A 30 3.13 0.91 -10.06
N SER A 31 2.97 2.04 -9.41
CA SER A 31 3.69 2.42 -8.20
C SER A 31 2.69 2.84 -7.12
N ILE A 32 3.08 2.67 -5.87
CA ILE A 32 2.36 3.16 -4.69
C ILE A 32 3.34 3.97 -3.85
N SER A 33 2.83 5.02 -3.21
CA SER A 33 3.51 5.79 -2.17
C SER A 33 2.53 6.09 -1.06
N SER A 34 2.97 6.12 0.19
CA SER A 34 2.13 6.47 1.34
C SER A 34 2.95 7.04 2.50
N ASP A 35 2.24 7.45 3.55
CA ASP A 35 2.80 7.88 4.83
C ASP A 35 2.72 6.77 5.90
N LEU A 36 2.55 5.49 5.49
CA LEU A 36 2.35 4.38 6.43
C LEU A 36 3.64 3.97 7.17
N GLU A 37 4.77 4.00 6.48
CA GLU A 37 6.06 3.62 7.05
C GLU A 37 6.55 4.65 8.08
N GLU A 38 7.10 4.17 9.20
CA GLU A 38 7.75 5.02 10.21
C GLU A 38 9.27 5.02 10.02
N GLU A 39 9.96 6.09 10.46
CA GLU A 39 11.43 6.08 10.49
C GLU A 39 11.93 4.98 11.44
N CYS A 40 12.66 3.99 10.92
CA CYS A 40 13.31 2.98 11.76
C CYS A 40 14.54 3.59 12.43
N GLU A 41 14.41 3.95 13.71
CA GLU A 41 15.55 4.42 14.53
C GLU A 41 16.55 3.31 14.90
N CYS A 42 16.29 2.09 14.42
CA CYS A 42 17.02 0.88 14.76
C CYS A 42 18.51 0.88 14.35
N GLY A 43 18.92 1.73 13.40
CA GLY A 43 20.34 1.91 13.00
C GLY A 43 21.03 0.67 12.42
N GLN A 44 20.31 -0.45 12.22
CA GLN A 44 20.85 -1.70 11.71
C GLN A 44 20.59 -1.84 10.21
N MET A 45 21.68 -1.97 9.45
CA MET A 45 21.66 -2.16 7.99
C MET A 45 21.44 -3.62 7.58
N ASP A 46 21.41 -4.55 8.54
CA ASP A 46 21.22 -5.97 8.32
C ASP A 46 19.92 -6.40 9.01
N ARG A 47 19.10 -7.21 8.33
CA ARG A 47 17.68 -7.51 8.63
C ARG A 47 17.45 -8.26 9.95
N GLY A 48 17.87 -7.66 11.06
CA GLY A 48 17.74 -8.18 12.41
C GLY A 48 16.61 -7.49 13.15
N TYR A 49 15.49 -8.20 13.30
CA TYR A 49 14.44 -8.07 14.31
C TYR A 49 14.55 -6.85 15.25
N CYS A 50 14.15 -5.68 14.77
CA CYS A 50 13.69 -4.60 15.62
C CYS A 50 12.15 -4.58 15.58
N SER A 51 11.46 -4.28 16.69
CA SER A 51 9.98 -4.29 16.70
C SER A 51 9.40 -3.32 15.66
N ASP A 52 10.08 -2.19 15.44
CA ASP A 52 9.68 -1.17 14.47
C ASP A 52 9.87 -1.65 13.02
N CYS A 53 10.82 -2.56 12.79
CA CYS A 53 11.06 -3.20 11.50
C CYS A 53 9.86 -4.08 11.12
N GLY A 54 9.30 -4.80 12.09
CA GLY A 54 8.12 -5.65 11.87
C GLY A 54 6.86 -4.86 11.54
N TYR A 55 6.70 -3.66 12.13
CA TYR A 55 5.62 -2.75 11.78
C TYR A 55 5.76 -2.26 10.34
N ASN A 56 6.94 -1.77 9.94
CA ASN A 56 7.18 -1.31 8.56
C ASN A 56 7.05 -2.44 7.53
N ASP A 57 7.50 -3.65 7.84
CA ASP A 57 7.29 -4.82 6.99
C ASP A 57 5.79 -5.10 6.77
N ALA A 58 4.97 -4.92 7.81
CA ALA A 58 3.52 -5.03 7.69
C ALA A 58 2.93 -3.90 6.84
N MET A 59 3.42 -2.66 6.98
CA MET A 59 2.98 -1.52 6.15
C MET A 59 3.31 -1.74 4.67
N LEU A 60 4.54 -2.17 4.37
CA LEU A 60 4.96 -2.57 3.02
C LEU A 60 4.07 -3.68 2.45
N GLY A 61 3.68 -4.66 3.29
CA GLY A 61 2.75 -5.72 2.91
C GLY A 61 1.35 -5.19 2.54
N ILE A 62 0.83 -4.24 3.33
CA ILE A 62 -0.46 -3.59 3.07
C ILE A 62 -0.38 -2.78 1.76
N GLU A 63 0.65 -1.99 1.55
CA GLU A 63 0.87 -1.23 0.32
C GLU A 63 0.92 -2.14 -0.92
N ALA A 64 1.69 -3.23 -0.84
CA ALA A 64 1.81 -4.19 -1.94
C ALA A 64 0.45 -4.82 -2.30
N LEU A 65 -0.39 -5.11 -1.30
CA LEU A 65 -1.75 -5.60 -1.52
C LEU A 65 -2.65 -4.55 -2.19
N ILE A 66 -2.60 -3.30 -1.73
CA ILE A 66 -3.37 -2.20 -2.34
C ILE A 66 -2.99 -2.02 -3.80
N LEU A 67 -1.69 -1.97 -4.12
CA LEU A 67 -1.21 -1.86 -5.49
C LEU A 67 -1.63 -3.08 -6.33
N GLY A 68 -1.47 -4.30 -5.80
CA GLY A 68 -1.85 -5.53 -6.48
C GLY A 68 -3.34 -5.57 -6.83
N HIS A 69 -4.20 -5.19 -5.88
CA HIS A 69 -5.64 -5.10 -6.08
C HIS A 69 -6.01 -4.03 -7.11
N ALA A 70 -5.42 -2.83 -7.02
CA ALA A 70 -5.64 -1.77 -8.00
C ALA A 70 -5.21 -2.20 -9.42
N CYS A 71 -4.07 -2.90 -9.54
CA CYS A 71 -3.60 -3.45 -10.81
C CYS A 71 -4.58 -4.50 -11.39
N ALA A 72 -5.17 -5.32 -10.51
CA ALA A 72 -6.15 -6.35 -10.85
C ALA A 72 -7.56 -5.79 -11.15
N GLY A 73 -7.76 -4.47 -11.03
CA GLY A 73 -9.04 -3.81 -11.30
C GLY A 73 -10.03 -3.83 -10.13
N ILE A 74 -9.59 -4.20 -8.93
CA ILE A 74 -10.40 -4.02 -7.71
C ILE A 74 -10.52 -2.53 -7.43
N ASP A 75 -11.74 -2.08 -7.14
CA ASP A 75 -12.00 -0.69 -6.78
C ASP A 75 -11.56 -0.40 -5.33
N ILE A 76 -10.35 0.13 -5.21
CA ILE A 76 -9.74 0.51 -3.93
C ILE A 76 -10.32 1.79 -3.32
N THR A 77 -11.24 2.48 -4.02
CA THR A 77 -11.85 3.75 -3.56
C THR A 77 -13.15 3.55 -2.80
N THR A 78 -13.65 2.31 -2.74
CA THR A 78 -14.88 1.99 -2.02
C THR A 78 -14.69 2.18 -0.51
N LEU A 79 -15.76 2.63 0.16
CA LEU A 79 -15.74 2.83 1.62
C LEU A 79 -15.33 1.56 2.38
N ALA A 80 -15.82 0.39 1.93
CA ALA A 80 -15.48 -0.89 2.55
C ALA A 80 -13.99 -1.25 2.41
N TYR A 81 -13.37 -0.88 1.28
CA TYR A 81 -11.94 -1.11 1.08
C TYR A 81 -11.10 -0.19 1.94
N ILE A 82 -11.48 1.09 2.03
CA ILE A 82 -10.80 2.10 2.86
C ILE A 82 -10.87 1.71 4.35
N GLU A 83 -12.06 1.38 4.87
CA GLU A 83 -12.25 0.91 6.25
C GLU A 83 -11.42 -0.35 6.53
N GLY A 84 -11.31 -1.24 5.54
CA GLY A 84 -10.48 -2.44 5.60
C GLY A 84 -8.98 -2.12 5.74
N ILE A 85 -8.48 -1.12 5.01
CA ILE A 85 -7.09 -0.64 5.15
C ILE A 85 -6.89 -0.06 6.55
N GLU A 86 -7.76 0.84 7.01
CA GLU A 86 -7.65 1.45 8.33
C GLU A 86 -7.64 0.39 9.45
N SER A 87 -8.52 -0.61 9.34
CA SER A 87 -8.57 -1.75 10.26
C SER A 87 -7.30 -2.60 10.21
N ALA A 88 -6.74 -2.84 9.02
CA ALA A 88 -5.49 -3.61 8.87
C ALA A 88 -4.30 -2.87 9.50
N VAL A 89 -4.19 -1.56 9.28
CA VAL A 89 -3.15 -0.71 9.88
C VAL A 89 -3.26 -0.71 11.40
N GLN A 90 -4.47 -0.50 11.94
CA GLN A 90 -4.71 -0.60 13.39
C GLN A 90 -4.38 -1.98 13.96
N GLY A 91 -4.72 -3.05 13.22
CA GLY A 91 -4.42 -4.42 13.60
C GLY A 91 -2.92 -4.73 13.62
N ALA A 92 -2.16 -4.19 12.67
CA ALA A 92 -0.70 -4.29 12.66
C ALA A 92 -0.09 -3.54 13.84
N ALA A 93 -0.56 -2.32 14.12
CA ALA A 93 -0.12 -1.53 15.27
C ALA A 93 -0.40 -2.23 16.62
N ASN A 94 -1.50 -2.98 16.72
CA ASN A 94 -1.85 -3.73 17.94
C ASN A 94 -0.94 -4.94 18.21
N ASN A 95 -0.17 -5.41 17.22
CA ASN A 95 0.77 -6.52 17.37
C ASN A 95 2.24 -6.06 17.33
N ARG A 96 2.50 -4.76 17.50
CA ARG A 96 3.83 -4.16 17.61
C ARG A 96 4.51 -4.48 18.94
#